data_AF-A0A0J9VIU7-F1
#
_entry.id   AF-A0A0J9VIU7-F1
#
_cell.length_a   1.000
_cell.length_b   1.000
_cell.length_c   1.000
_cell.angle_alpha   90.00
_cell.angle_beta   90.00
_cell.angle_gamma   90.00
#
_symmetry.space_group_name_H-M   'P 1'
#
loop_
_entity.id
_entity.type
_entity.pdbx_description
1 polymer ?
#
loop_
_entity_poly.entity_id
_entity_poly.type
_entity_poly.pdbx_seq_one_letter_code
_entity_poly.pdbx_strand_id
1 'polypeptide(L)'
;MAQCIVEHGGRPHYGVALEEPHNAIHLALGGFYQKGVYNADTILGANGDMGENETAAFDPIFYLHHAFIDYTFWYWQLRHDCTAAGSLTVEAGKDSTFSMGDPTFPKGTALDTNSPLDPFKKPGGGFYASEDVTDIKKFEYSYGPGSLDVDNDPGRYTPPTGPIASIARVHNVSRADYADSFVIRTHVELPDGRKVEVGREAVLSRWNVAGCRNCQDHLDENLFIAIDKKTMETLKGNNDYKENIKFHVQIQSRQFGGDELREPVREPVVEFL
;
A
#
# COMPACT_ATOMS: atom_id res chain seq x y z
N MET A 1 3.68 -1.01 8.87
CA MET A 1 4.80 -1.67 8.17
C MET A 1 6.10 -0.87 8.23
N ALA A 2 6.11 0.39 7.80
CA ALA A 2 7.31 1.24 7.73
C ALA A 2 8.20 1.22 8.98
N GLN A 3 7.62 1.48 10.16
CA GLN A 3 8.33 1.46 11.43
C GLN A 3 8.93 0.08 11.75
N CYS A 4 8.21 -1.01 11.45
CA CYS A 4 8.72 -2.37 11.67
C CYS A 4 9.91 -2.69 10.77
N ILE A 5 9.90 -2.27 9.49
CA ILE A 5 11.05 -2.44 8.58
C ILE A 5 12.28 -1.69 9.09
N VAL A 6 12.09 -0.46 9.57
CA VAL A 6 13.18 0.38 10.12
C VAL A 6 13.76 -0.24 11.40
N GLU A 7 12.91 -0.65 12.34
CA GLU A 7 13.36 -1.24 13.61
C GLU A 7 14.12 -2.57 13.43
N HIS A 8 13.77 -3.35 12.41
CA HIS A 8 14.39 -4.66 12.16
C HIS A 8 15.48 -4.60 11.07
N GLY A 9 15.86 -3.40 10.59
CA GLY A 9 16.93 -3.19 9.61
C GLY A 9 16.78 -4.04 8.35
N GLY A 10 15.54 -4.29 7.91
CA GLY A 10 15.24 -5.11 6.72
C GLY A 10 15.66 -6.59 6.81
N ARG A 11 16.01 -7.13 7.99
CA ARG A 11 16.34 -8.56 8.19
C ARG A 11 15.27 -9.21 9.08
N PRO A 12 14.74 -10.44 8.79
CA PRO A 12 14.90 -11.31 7.63
C PRO A 12 13.68 -11.30 6.66
N HIS A 13 12.69 -10.42 6.87
CA HIS A 13 11.45 -10.43 6.10
C HIS A 13 11.16 -9.05 5.52
N TYR A 14 11.21 -8.94 4.19
CA TYR A 14 10.52 -7.88 3.48
C TYR A 14 9.05 -8.29 3.40
N GLY A 15 8.23 -7.65 4.24
CA GLY A 15 6.78 -7.75 4.19
C GLY A 15 6.22 -6.62 3.35
N VAL A 16 5.25 -6.95 2.49
CA VAL A 16 4.39 -5.99 1.81
C VAL A 16 3.06 -6.03 2.55
N ALA A 17 2.58 -4.89 3.06
CA ALA A 17 1.29 -4.85 3.72
C ALA A 17 0.18 -5.18 2.71
N LEU A 18 -0.88 -5.87 3.15
CA LEU A 18 -2.02 -6.21 2.28
C LEU A 18 -2.67 -4.96 1.65
N GLU A 19 -2.61 -3.84 2.36
CA GLU A 19 -3.15 -2.55 1.91
C GLU A 19 -2.39 -1.96 0.71
N GLU A 20 -1.10 -2.26 0.53
CA GLU A 20 -0.28 -1.73 -0.58
C GLU A 20 -0.80 -2.18 -1.96
N PRO A 21 -0.94 -3.50 -2.26
CA PRO A 21 -1.54 -3.95 -3.53
C PRO A 21 -3.04 -3.64 -3.62
N HIS A 22 -3.76 -3.51 -2.50
CA HIS A 22 -5.13 -3.00 -2.48
C HIS A 22 -5.21 -1.58 -3.05
N ASN A 23 -4.38 -0.66 -2.55
CA ASN A 23 -4.32 0.72 -3.02
C ASN A 23 -3.96 0.79 -4.51
N ALA A 24 -3.04 -0.06 -4.96
CA ALA A 24 -2.65 -0.11 -6.37
C ALA A 24 -3.82 -0.44 -7.31
N ILE A 25 -4.72 -1.35 -6.92
CA ILE A 25 -5.91 -1.69 -7.72
C ILE A 25 -6.94 -0.55 -7.69
N HIS A 26 -7.14 0.07 -6.53
CA HIS A 26 -7.97 1.27 -6.40
C HIS A 26 -7.53 2.37 -7.36
N LEU A 27 -6.23 2.70 -7.37
CA LEU A 27 -5.70 3.73 -8.26
C LEU A 27 -5.79 3.31 -9.73
N ALA A 28 -5.46 2.06 -10.06
CA ALA A 28 -5.54 1.55 -11.43
C ALA A 28 -6.98 1.64 -12.00
N LEU A 29 -7.98 1.19 -11.25
CA LEU A 29 -9.40 1.29 -11.63
C LEU A 29 -9.91 2.73 -11.60
N GLY A 30 -9.38 3.53 -10.68
CA GLY A 30 -9.72 4.94 -10.53
C GLY A 30 -9.21 5.82 -11.67
N GLY A 31 -8.28 5.35 -12.51
CA GLY A 31 -7.79 6.10 -13.67
C GLY A 31 -6.29 6.37 -13.70
N PHE A 32 -5.50 5.90 -12.73
CA PHE A 32 -4.04 6.00 -12.79
C PHE A 32 -3.47 4.91 -13.70
N TYR A 33 -2.67 5.29 -14.69
CA TYR A 33 -2.06 4.35 -15.63
C TYR A 33 -0.53 4.45 -15.63
N GLN A 34 0.13 3.43 -16.17
CA GLN A 34 1.56 3.47 -16.46
C GLN A 34 1.77 3.66 -17.96
N LYS A 35 2.31 4.81 -18.34
CA LYS A 35 2.61 5.11 -19.75
C LYS A 35 3.52 4.04 -20.37
N GLY A 36 3.16 3.57 -21.57
CA GLY A 36 3.97 2.62 -22.34
C GLY A 36 3.84 1.15 -21.90
N VAL A 37 2.93 0.83 -20.97
CA VAL A 37 2.62 -0.54 -20.57
C VAL A 37 1.19 -0.87 -20.99
N TYR A 38 1.01 -1.85 -21.89
CA TYR A 38 -0.27 -2.15 -22.56
C TYR A 38 -0.83 -0.96 -23.38
N ASN A 39 -2.06 -1.07 -23.88
CA ASN A 39 -2.77 0.03 -24.56
C ASN A 39 -3.26 1.06 -23.53
N ALA A 40 -2.33 1.60 -22.73
CA ALA A 40 -2.57 2.48 -21.60
C ALA A 40 -2.25 3.93 -21.98
N ASP A 41 -3.03 4.46 -22.90
CA ASP A 41 -3.04 5.90 -23.16
C ASP A 41 -3.85 6.62 -22.08
N THR A 42 -3.44 7.85 -21.83
CA THR A 42 -4.03 8.72 -20.82
C THR A 42 -5.49 9.01 -21.18
N ILE A 43 -6.44 8.71 -20.29
CA ILE A 43 -7.79 9.25 -20.43
C ILE A 43 -7.82 10.56 -19.66
N LEU A 44 -7.82 11.67 -20.39
CA LEU A 44 -7.84 13.01 -19.80
C LEU A 44 -9.06 13.17 -18.88
N GLY A 45 -8.81 13.46 -17.60
CA GLY A 45 -9.86 13.64 -16.60
C GLY A 45 -10.47 12.34 -16.05
N ALA A 46 -9.80 11.20 -16.19
CA ALA A 46 -10.21 9.95 -15.55
C ALA A 46 -10.06 10.01 -14.02
N ASN A 47 -11.10 10.56 -13.38
CA ASN A 47 -11.24 10.66 -11.93
C ASN A 47 -12.33 9.68 -11.46
N GLY A 48 -12.12 8.38 -11.73
CA GLY A 48 -13.08 7.34 -11.39
C GLY A 48 -13.21 7.17 -9.88
N ASP A 49 -14.42 6.82 -9.43
CA ASP A 49 -14.79 6.69 -8.02
C ASP A 49 -13.86 5.74 -7.26
N MET A 50 -13.44 4.62 -7.87
CA MET A 50 -12.52 3.66 -7.26
C MET A 50 -11.18 4.26 -6.82
N GLY A 51 -10.80 5.41 -7.37
CA GLY A 51 -9.55 6.05 -7.05
C GLY A 51 -9.52 6.86 -5.76
N GLU A 52 -10.65 7.06 -5.10
CA GLU A 52 -10.74 7.93 -3.92
C GLU A 52 -11.64 7.31 -2.86
N ASN A 53 -11.20 7.36 -1.60
CA ASN A 53 -11.88 6.67 -0.52
C ASN A 53 -13.32 7.15 -0.28
N GLU A 54 -13.67 8.40 -0.62
CA GLU A 54 -15.02 8.93 -0.40
C GLU A 54 -16.08 8.29 -1.26
N THR A 55 -15.74 7.89 -2.48
CA THR A 55 -16.73 7.41 -3.44
C THR A 55 -16.45 6.04 -4.01
N ALA A 56 -15.29 5.42 -3.73
CA ALA A 56 -14.94 4.10 -4.25
C ALA A 56 -16.04 3.05 -4.02
N ALA A 57 -16.67 3.04 -2.85
CA ALA A 57 -17.73 2.09 -2.51
C ALA A 57 -19.03 2.23 -3.34
N PHE A 58 -19.20 3.32 -4.10
CA PHE A 58 -20.35 3.48 -5.01
C PHE A 58 -20.14 2.76 -6.35
N ASP A 59 -18.91 2.38 -6.70
CA ASP A 59 -18.64 1.50 -7.84
C ASP A 59 -18.85 0.03 -7.43
N PRO A 60 -19.74 -0.74 -8.08
CA PRO A 60 -19.95 -2.15 -7.75
C PRO A 60 -18.67 -3.00 -7.76
N ILE A 61 -17.64 -2.64 -8.53
CA ILE A 61 -16.37 -3.38 -8.56
C ILE A 61 -15.63 -3.33 -7.22
N PHE A 62 -15.90 -2.31 -6.38
CA PHE A 62 -15.36 -2.18 -5.03
C PHE A 62 -15.57 -3.46 -4.22
N TYR A 63 -16.78 -4.01 -4.24
CA TYR A 63 -17.12 -5.19 -3.45
C TYR A 63 -16.45 -6.46 -3.98
N LEU A 64 -16.27 -6.57 -5.29
CA LEU A 64 -15.53 -7.68 -5.89
C LEU A 64 -14.03 -7.60 -5.57
N HIS A 65 -13.49 -6.38 -5.59
CA HIS A 65 -12.11 -6.11 -5.19
C HIS A 65 -11.90 -6.45 -3.71
N HIS A 66 -12.75 -5.95 -2.80
CA HIS A 66 -12.64 -6.20 -1.36
C HIS A 66 -12.91 -7.66 -0.98
N ALA A 67 -13.75 -8.40 -1.71
CA ALA A 67 -13.87 -9.85 -1.55
C ALA A 67 -12.56 -10.58 -1.90
N PHE A 68 -11.80 -10.11 -2.91
CA PHE A 68 -10.49 -10.66 -3.21
C PHE A 68 -9.43 -10.30 -2.15
N ILE A 69 -9.52 -9.10 -1.56
CA ILE A 69 -8.65 -8.69 -0.45
C ILE A 69 -8.92 -9.53 0.79
N ASP A 70 -10.19 -9.77 1.13
CA ASP A 70 -10.58 -10.66 2.22
C ASP A 70 -10.15 -12.12 1.95
N TYR A 71 -10.29 -12.62 0.72
CA TYR A 71 -9.70 -13.90 0.30
C TYR A 71 -8.19 -13.97 0.55
N THR A 72 -7.46 -12.91 0.18
CA THR A 72 -6.01 -12.83 0.39
C THR A 72 -5.65 -12.82 1.88
N PHE A 73 -6.42 -12.09 2.71
CA PHE A 73 -6.23 -12.05 4.15
C PHE A 73 -6.52 -13.41 4.81
N TRP A 74 -7.65 -14.04 4.46
CA TRP A 74 -8.01 -15.38 4.94
C TRP A 74 -6.94 -16.42 4.58
N TYR A 75 -6.38 -16.32 3.37
CA TYR A 75 -5.33 -17.23 2.95
C TYR A 75 -4.00 -16.98 3.67
N TRP A 76 -3.68 -15.73 4.00
CA TRP A 76 -2.61 -15.40 4.93
C TRP A 76 -2.88 -16.03 6.32
N GLN A 77 -4.09 -15.91 6.86
CA GLN A 77 -4.46 -16.54 8.13
C GLN A 77 -4.26 -18.06 8.10
N LEU A 78 -4.65 -18.73 7.02
CA LEU A 78 -4.44 -20.18 6.83
C LEU A 78 -2.96 -20.58 6.86
N ARG A 79 -2.10 -19.80 6.19
CA ARG A 79 -0.64 -20.08 6.12
C ARG A 79 0.10 -19.81 7.43
N HIS A 80 -0.50 -19.01 8.31
CA HIS A 80 0.08 -18.59 9.58
C HIS A 80 -0.62 -19.19 10.81
N ASP A 81 -1.52 -20.17 10.61
CA ASP A 81 -2.32 -20.78 11.68
C ASP A 81 -3.14 -19.75 12.51
N CYS A 82 -3.56 -18.66 11.87
CA CYS A 82 -4.25 -17.51 12.46
C CYS A 82 -5.75 -17.46 12.11
N THR A 83 -6.42 -18.61 11.95
CA THR A 83 -7.84 -18.68 11.55
C THR A 83 -8.83 -18.68 12.72
N ALA A 84 -8.37 -18.78 13.96
CA ALA A 84 -9.25 -18.89 15.13
C ALA A 84 -9.52 -17.51 15.74
N ALA A 85 -10.68 -17.32 16.37
CA ALA A 85 -10.89 -16.13 17.20
C ALA A 85 -9.78 -16.04 18.27
N GLY A 86 -9.22 -14.84 18.46
CA GLY A 86 -8.10 -14.58 19.36
C GLY A 86 -6.72 -14.91 18.81
N SER A 87 -6.58 -15.42 17.58
CA SER A 87 -5.26 -15.73 17.01
C SER A 87 -4.57 -14.54 16.33
N LEU A 88 -5.29 -13.44 16.12
CA LEU A 88 -4.72 -12.20 15.60
C LEU A 88 -4.27 -11.30 16.76
N THR A 89 -3.20 -10.56 16.54
CA THR A 89 -2.66 -9.62 17.54
C THR A 89 -2.40 -8.27 16.89
N VAL A 90 -2.58 -7.19 17.67
CA VAL A 90 -2.17 -5.84 17.28
C VAL A 90 -0.89 -5.48 18.02
N GLU A 91 0.12 -4.99 17.28
CA GLU A 91 1.35 -4.47 17.87
C GLU A 91 1.09 -3.09 18.52
N ALA A 92 0.74 -3.09 19.80
CA ALA A 92 0.39 -1.87 20.52
C ALA A 92 1.52 -0.81 20.49
N GLY A 93 1.13 0.46 20.38
CA GLY A 93 2.05 1.59 20.47
C GLY A 93 2.73 1.97 19.15
N LYS A 94 2.36 1.33 18.04
CA LYS A 94 2.72 1.78 16.69
C LYS A 94 1.80 2.91 16.25
N ASP A 95 2.29 3.87 15.47
CA ASP A 95 1.48 5.02 15.00
C ASP A 95 0.18 4.57 14.32
N SER A 96 0.23 3.52 13.49
CA SER A 96 -0.93 2.94 12.81
C SER A 96 -1.93 2.20 13.73
N THR A 97 -1.65 2.13 15.03
CA THR A 97 -2.53 1.50 16.03
C THR A 97 -3.28 2.52 16.88
N PHE A 98 -3.26 3.79 16.47
CA PHE A 98 -4.07 4.84 17.06
C PHE A 98 -5.06 5.38 16.01
N SER A 99 -6.31 5.58 16.42
CA SER A 99 -7.32 6.17 15.53
C SER A 99 -6.92 7.60 15.15
N MET A 100 -7.07 7.90 13.87
CA MET A 100 -6.91 9.24 13.31
C MET A 100 -8.05 10.19 13.68
N GLY A 101 -9.13 9.66 14.26
CA GLY A 101 -10.33 10.39 14.61
C GLY A 101 -11.44 10.12 13.61
N ASP A 102 -12.51 9.51 14.09
CA ASP A 102 -13.76 9.26 13.39
C ASP A 102 -14.94 9.45 14.38
N PRO A 103 -16.21 9.37 13.94
CA PRO A 103 -17.34 9.55 14.85
C PRO A 103 -17.39 8.57 16.03
N THR A 104 -16.75 7.41 15.91
CA THR A 104 -16.73 6.32 16.89
C THR A 104 -15.51 6.42 17.82
N PHE A 105 -14.35 6.75 17.27
CA PHE A 105 -13.08 6.87 17.99
C PHE A 105 -12.55 8.30 17.97
N PRO A 106 -12.40 8.95 19.13
CA PRO A 106 -11.59 10.15 19.23
C PRO A 106 -10.17 9.90 18.71
N LYS A 107 -9.58 10.92 18.12
CA LYS A 107 -8.19 10.90 17.68
C LYS A 107 -7.25 10.49 18.83
N GLY A 108 -6.28 9.62 18.55
CA GLY A 108 -5.32 9.10 19.52
C GLY A 108 -5.86 7.94 20.37
N THR A 109 -7.08 7.45 20.11
CA THR A 109 -7.59 6.24 20.77
C THR A 109 -6.79 5.03 20.30
N ALA A 110 -6.21 4.28 21.22
CA ALA A 110 -5.53 3.02 20.90
C ALA A 110 -6.53 2.00 20.34
N LEU A 111 -6.16 1.36 19.25
CA LEU A 111 -6.93 0.33 18.56
C LEU A 111 -6.35 -1.05 18.87
N ASP A 112 -7.23 -2.02 19.06
CA ASP A 112 -6.92 -3.42 19.33
C ASP A 112 -7.94 -4.35 18.65
N THR A 113 -7.83 -5.66 18.87
CA THR A 113 -8.76 -6.64 18.28
C THR A 113 -10.19 -6.55 18.83
N ASN A 114 -10.42 -5.85 19.95
CA ASN A 114 -11.73 -5.66 20.57
C ASN A 114 -12.37 -4.31 20.20
N SER A 115 -11.66 -3.47 19.45
CA SER A 115 -12.14 -2.17 19.03
C SER A 115 -13.38 -2.33 18.14
N PRO A 116 -14.49 -1.62 18.42
CA PRO A 116 -15.74 -1.76 17.66
C PRO A 116 -15.58 -1.37 16.20
N LEU A 117 -16.02 -2.25 15.31
CA LEU A 117 -16.16 -2.06 13.87
C LEU A 117 -17.54 -1.43 13.57
N ASP A 118 -17.74 -0.19 14.03
CA ASP A 118 -18.93 0.62 13.70
C ASP A 118 -18.99 0.86 12.18
N PRO A 119 -20.15 0.73 11.49
CA PRO A 119 -21.50 0.52 12.02
C PRO A 119 -22.03 -0.91 11.97
N PHE A 120 -21.18 -1.93 11.91
CA PHE A 120 -21.60 -3.31 11.76
C PHE A 120 -22.13 -3.87 13.09
N LYS A 121 -23.46 -3.95 13.22
CA LYS A 121 -24.12 -4.38 14.45
C LYS A 121 -24.32 -5.90 14.49
N LYS A 122 -24.11 -6.48 15.67
CA LYS A 122 -24.51 -7.86 15.96
C LYS A 122 -26.04 -7.94 16.11
N PRO A 123 -26.67 -9.09 15.82
CA PRO A 123 -28.10 -9.29 16.05
C PRO A 123 -28.55 -9.02 17.50
N GLY A 124 -27.69 -9.31 18.47
CA GLY A 124 -27.95 -9.10 19.91
C GLY A 124 -27.65 -7.69 20.44
N GLY A 125 -27.26 -6.75 19.57
CA GLY A 125 -26.79 -5.43 19.95
C GLY A 125 -25.27 -5.35 20.13
N GLY A 126 -24.76 -4.11 20.17
CA GLY A 126 -23.33 -3.84 20.07
C GLY A 126 -22.79 -3.97 18.63
N PHE A 127 -21.55 -3.53 18.43
CA PHE A 127 -20.84 -3.65 17.17
C PHE A 127 -20.00 -4.93 17.14
N TYR A 128 -19.75 -5.47 15.94
CA TYR A 128 -18.70 -6.45 15.71
C TYR A 128 -17.33 -5.86 16.09
N ALA A 129 -16.39 -6.72 16.45
CA ALA A 129 -14.96 -6.42 16.60
C ALA A 129 -14.15 -7.42 15.76
N SER A 130 -12.85 -7.19 15.58
CA SER A 130 -11.97 -8.10 14.81
C SER A 130 -12.00 -9.53 15.37
N GLU A 131 -12.10 -9.68 16.69
CA GLU A 131 -12.27 -10.97 17.37
C GLU A 131 -13.48 -11.77 16.89
N ASP A 132 -14.58 -11.08 16.54
CA ASP A 132 -15.80 -11.74 16.11
C ASP A 132 -15.71 -12.24 14.66
N VAL A 133 -14.92 -11.57 13.82
CA VAL A 133 -14.85 -11.78 12.36
C VAL A 133 -13.59 -12.52 11.90
N THR A 134 -12.67 -12.86 12.81
CA THR A 134 -11.42 -13.57 12.48
C THR A 134 -11.67 -14.95 11.84
N ASP A 135 -12.68 -15.67 12.33
CA ASP A 135 -13.09 -16.96 11.77
C ASP A 135 -14.27 -16.77 10.82
N ILE A 136 -13.96 -16.64 9.52
CA ILE A 136 -14.97 -16.39 8.48
C ILE A 136 -16.00 -17.51 8.36
N LYS A 137 -15.69 -18.73 8.81
CA LYS A 137 -16.63 -19.87 8.74
C LYS A 137 -17.85 -19.64 9.63
N LYS A 138 -17.75 -18.79 10.66
CA LYS A 138 -18.89 -18.36 11.48
C LYS A 138 -19.91 -17.50 10.72
N PHE A 139 -19.51 -16.94 9.58
CA PHE A 139 -20.35 -16.15 8.69
C PHE A 139 -20.88 -16.95 7.51
N GLU A 140 -20.77 -18.29 7.59
CA GLU A 140 -21.36 -19.23 6.63
C GLU A 140 -20.87 -19.07 5.18
N TYR A 141 -19.69 -18.47 5.00
CA TYR A 141 -19.02 -18.41 3.71
C TYR A 141 -17.61 -19.01 3.77
N SER A 142 -17.10 -19.34 2.59
CA SER A 142 -15.72 -19.79 2.38
C SER A 142 -15.29 -19.45 0.96
N TYR A 143 -13.98 -19.35 0.74
CA TYR A 143 -13.44 -19.17 -0.59
C TYR A 143 -13.14 -20.51 -1.25
N GLY A 144 -13.54 -20.63 -2.52
CA GLY A 144 -13.13 -21.74 -3.38
C GLY A 144 -11.72 -21.54 -3.95
N PRO A 145 -11.25 -22.47 -4.79
CA PRO A 145 -9.93 -22.40 -5.41
C PRO A 145 -9.68 -21.08 -6.16
N GLY A 146 -8.63 -20.36 -5.80
CA GLY A 146 -8.21 -19.09 -6.35
C GLY A 146 -6.75 -19.07 -6.81
N SER A 147 -6.31 -17.89 -7.27
CA SER A 147 -4.98 -17.71 -7.87
C SER A 147 -3.83 -17.92 -6.89
N LEU A 148 -4.08 -17.82 -5.58
CA LEU A 148 -3.10 -17.98 -4.51
C LEU A 148 -3.04 -19.42 -3.95
N ASP A 149 -4.00 -20.28 -4.33
CA ASP A 149 -4.16 -21.64 -3.76
C ASP A 149 -3.24 -22.68 -4.39
N VAL A 150 -2.70 -22.40 -5.57
CA VAL A 150 -1.75 -23.28 -6.26
C VAL A 150 -0.32 -22.92 -5.89
N ASP A 151 0.46 -23.93 -5.48
CA ASP A 151 1.92 -23.84 -5.49
C ASP A 151 2.36 -23.33 -6.87
N ASN A 152 3.20 -22.28 -6.90
CA ASN A 152 3.59 -21.53 -8.09
C ASN A 152 3.84 -22.43 -9.31
N ASP A 153 2.82 -22.58 -10.16
CA ASP A 153 2.93 -23.24 -11.46
C ASP A 153 4.00 -22.52 -12.29
N PRO A 154 4.89 -23.21 -13.02
CA PRO A 154 5.96 -22.57 -13.79
C PRO A 154 5.38 -21.56 -14.79
N GLY A 155 5.52 -20.26 -14.50
CA GLY A 155 4.95 -19.17 -15.30
C GLY A 155 4.10 -18.17 -14.51
N ARG A 156 3.70 -18.48 -13.27
CA ARG A 156 3.21 -17.48 -12.31
C ARG A 156 4.37 -16.88 -11.53
N TYR A 157 4.22 -15.61 -11.11
CA TYR A 157 5.23 -14.79 -10.42
C TYR A 157 6.12 -15.65 -9.51
N THR A 158 7.35 -15.88 -9.94
CA THR A 158 8.34 -16.56 -9.09
C THR A 158 8.94 -15.48 -8.20
N PRO A 159 8.70 -15.50 -6.88
CA PRO A 159 9.30 -14.50 -6.01
C PRO A 159 10.82 -14.56 -6.19
N PRO A 160 11.52 -13.40 -6.19
CA PRO A 160 12.97 -13.38 -6.30
C PRO A 160 13.58 -14.32 -5.25
N THR A 161 14.26 -15.37 -5.70
CA THR A 161 14.90 -16.34 -4.80
C THR A 161 16.26 -15.86 -4.30
N GLY A 162 16.78 -14.78 -4.89
CA GLY A 162 18.02 -14.15 -4.47
C GLY A 162 17.83 -13.37 -3.16
N PRO A 163 18.83 -13.36 -2.26
CA PRO A 163 18.75 -12.58 -1.04
C PRO A 163 18.65 -11.09 -1.34
N ILE A 164 17.80 -10.38 -0.60
CA ILE A 164 17.74 -8.91 -0.60
C ILE A 164 19.11 -8.38 -0.15
N ALA A 165 19.70 -7.49 -0.94
CA ALA A 165 21.00 -6.90 -0.66
C ALA A 165 20.88 -5.61 0.16
N SER A 166 19.85 -4.81 -0.10
CA SER A 166 19.53 -3.58 0.62
C SER A 166 18.06 -3.21 0.42
N ILE A 167 17.51 -2.41 1.33
CA ILE A 167 16.22 -1.75 1.14
C ILE A 167 16.49 -0.25 0.99
N ALA A 168 15.99 0.37 -0.08
CA ALA A 168 15.94 1.83 -0.19
C ALA A 168 14.58 2.32 0.31
N ARG A 169 14.58 3.30 1.20
CA ARG A 169 13.39 3.95 1.73
C ARG A 169 13.27 5.33 1.11
N VAL A 170 12.12 5.61 0.52
CA VAL A 170 11.73 6.95 0.07
C VAL A 170 10.72 7.50 1.07
N HIS A 171 10.99 8.67 1.63
CA HIS A 171 10.11 9.34 2.59
C HIS A 171 10.15 10.87 2.41
N ASN A 172 9.51 11.61 3.33
CA ASN A 172 9.27 13.07 3.23
C ASN A 172 8.29 13.42 2.10
N VAL A 173 7.29 12.56 1.88
CA VAL A 173 6.16 12.80 0.98
C VAL A 173 4.91 12.81 1.83
N SER A 174 4.14 13.89 1.82
CA SER A 174 2.96 14.02 2.67
C SER A 174 1.65 13.93 1.88
N ARG A 175 0.67 13.16 2.37
CA ARG A 175 -0.70 13.14 1.82
C ARG A 175 -1.36 14.51 1.81
N ALA A 176 -0.99 15.43 2.72
CA ALA A 176 -1.57 16.79 2.75
C ALA A 176 -1.09 17.68 1.60
N ASP A 177 0.03 17.34 0.95
CA ASP A 177 0.58 18.14 -0.14
C ASP A 177 -0.19 17.91 -1.46
N TYR A 178 -1.03 16.88 -1.51
CA TYR A 178 -1.80 16.48 -2.69
C TYR A 178 -3.30 16.49 -2.35
N ALA A 179 -4.10 16.99 -3.29
CA ALA A 179 -5.53 17.18 -3.07
C ALA A 179 -6.32 15.88 -3.23
N ASP A 180 -5.70 14.82 -3.72
CA ASP A 180 -6.29 13.57 -4.17
C ASP A 180 -5.32 12.40 -3.97
N SER A 181 -5.71 11.21 -4.43
CA SER A 181 -4.80 10.07 -4.50
C SER A 181 -3.63 10.35 -5.46
N PHE A 182 -2.51 9.66 -5.28
CA PHE A 182 -1.35 9.84 -6.14
C PHE A 182 -0.44 8.60 -6.13
N VAL A 183 0.44 8.49 -7.12
CA VAL A 183 1.48 7.45 -7.17
C VAL A 183 2.84 8.08 -6.97
N ILE A 184 3.59 7.62 -5.98
CA ILE A 184 5.02 7.93 -5.85
C ILE A 184 5.76 7.01 -6.81
N ARG A 185 6.55 7.56 -7.74
CA ARG A 185 7.37 6.78 -8.68
C ARG A 185 8.83 7.10 -8.51
N THR A 186 9.64 6.08 -8.29
CA THR A 186 11.07 6.22 -8.04
C THR A 186 11.86 5.64 -9.20
N HIS A 187 12.72 6.47 -9.78
CA HIS A 187 13.57 6.13 -10.90
C HIS A 187 15.04 6.21 -10.50
N VAL A 188 15.87 5.43 -11.19
CA VAL A 188 17.33 5.57 -11.17
C VAL A 188 17.79 5.87 -12.58
N GLU A 189 18.67 6.86 -12.71
CA GLU A 189 19.38 7.13 -13.96
C GLU A 189 20.59 6.19 -14.04
N LEU A 190 20.59 5.31 -15.04
CA LEU A 190 21.68 4.41 -15.33
C LEU A 190 22.86 5.17 -15.98
N PRO A 191 24.09 4.62 -15.96
CA PRO A 191 25.26 5.26 -16.56
C PRO A 191 25.12 5.58 -18.05
N ASP A 192 24.23 4.89 -18.77
CA ASP A 192 23.95 5.12 -20.18
C ASP A 192 22.87 6.22 -20.42
N GLY A 193 22.44 6.90 -19.36
CA GLY A 193 21.44 7.97 -19.38
C GLY A 193 19.99 7.47 -19.40
N ARG A 194 19.74 6.15 -19.43
CA ARG A 194 18.38 5.63 -19.33
C ARG A 194 17.86 5.76 -17.90
N LYS A 195 16.62 6.23 -17.75
CA LYS A 195 15.89 6.17 -16.48
C LYS A 195 15.12 4.85 -16.39
N VAL A 196 15.29 4.14 -15.29
CA VAL A 196 14.56 2.90 -14.99
C VAL A 196 13.76 3.11 -13.71
N GLU A 197 12.47 2.82 -13.75
CA GLU A 197 11.64 2.81 -12.54
C GLU A 197 12.03 1.61 -11.68
N VAL A 198 12.39 1.88 -10.43
CA VAL A 198 12.84 0.87 -9.46
C VAL A 198 11.83 0.66 -8.34
N GLY A 199 10.86 1.56 -8.19
CA GLY A 199 9.81 1.45 -7.18
C GLY A 199 8.61 2.33 -7.52
N ARG A 200 7.45 1.91 -7.03
CA ARG A 200 6.22 2.70 -7.06
C ARG A 200 5.38 2.42 -5.83
N GLU A 201 4.70 3.44 -5.33
CA GLU A 201 3.78 3.32 -4.20
C GLU A 201 2.46 4.00 -4.55
N ALA A 202 1.35 3.27 -4.41
CA ALA A 202 0.02 3.78 -4.68
C ALA A 202 -0.58 4.32 -3.38
N VAL A 203 -0.75 5.64 -3.31
CA VAL A 203 -1.28 6.32 -2.13
C VAL A 203 -2.75 6.59 -2.36
N LEU A 204 -3.60 5.67 -1.86
CA LEU A 204 -5.05 5.85 -1.85
C LEU A 204 -5.41 6.85 -0.76
N SER A 205 -5.87 8.01 -1.19
CA SER A 205 -6.11 9.18 -0.37
C SER A 205 -7.58 9.60 -0.48
N ARG A 206 -7.81 10.88 -0.19
CA ARG A 206 -9.11 11.53 -0.10
C ARG A 206 -9.03 12.89 -0.77
N TRP A 207 -10.16 13.36 -1.28
CA TRP A 207 -10.29 14.72 -1.77
C TRP A 207 -10.08 15.73 -0.62
N ASN A 208 -9.17 16.67 -0.82
CA ASN A 208 -8.87 17.78 0.09
C ASN A 208 -8.46 17.34 1.50
N VAL A 209 -7.44 16.49 1.60
CA VAL A 209 -6.83 16.10 2.89
C VAL A 209 -6.54 17.32 3.75
N ALA A 210 -5.88 18.36 3.22
CA ALA A 210 -5.53 19.60 3.94
C ALA A 210 -6.73 20.35 4.58
N GLY A 211 -7.94 20.19 4.05
CA GLY A 211 -9.17 20.77 4.61
C GLY A 211 -9.80 19.95 5.72
N CYS A 212 -9.39 18.68 5.88
CA CYS A 212 -9.95 17.76 6.85
C CYS A 212 -9.24 17.88 8.21
N ARG A 213 -9.94 18.45 9.21
CA ARG A 213 -9.38 18.74 10.55
C ARG A 213 -8.91 17.49 11.32
N ASN A 214 -9.53 16.34 11.10
CA ASN A 214 -9.14 15.04 11.69
C ASN A 214 -8.25 14.19 10.77
N CYS A 215 -7.93 14.63 9.55
CA CYS A 215 -7.07 13.90 8.62
C CYS A 215 -5.68 14.53 8.47
N GLN A 216 -5.18 15.28 9.46
CA GLN A 216 -3.92 16.03 9.36
C GLN A 216 -2.67 15.31 9.93
N ASP A 217 -2.84 14.16 10.57
CA ASP A 217 -1.76 13.51 11.30
C ASP A 217 -1.27 12.26 10.55
N HIS A 218 -0.03 11.82 10.82
CA HIS A 218 0.58 10.63 10.20
C HIS A 218 0.43 10.56 8.67
N LEU A 219 0.64 11.70 8.01
CA LEU A 219 0.47 11.84 6.56
C LEU A 219 1.74 11.52 5.76
N ASP A 220 2.83 11.18 6.45
CA ASP A 220 4.10 10.89 5.81
C ASP A 220 4.09 9.49 5.21
N GLU A 221 4.13 9.44 3.90
CA GLU A 221 4.21 8.20 3.14
C GLU A 221 5.63 7.67 3.09
N ASN A 222 5.71 6.35 3.05
CA ASN A 222 6.96 5.63 2.96
C ASN A 222 6.85 4.60 1.84
N LEU A 223 7.79 4.64 0.91
CA LEU A 223 7.97 3.59 -0.10
C LEU A 223 9.25 2.82 0.21
N PHE A 224 9.16 1.48 0.21
CA PHE A 224 10.30 0.60 0.45
C PHE A 224 10.61 -0.23 -0.80
N ILE A 225 11.82 -0.05 -1.32
CA ILE A 225 12.30 -0.72 -2.52
C ILE A 225 13.29 -1.78 -2.10
N ALA A 226 12.87 -3.05 -2.14
CA ALA A 226 13.76 -4.18 -1.93
C ALA A 226 14.64 -4.39 -3.16
N ILE A 227 15.97 -4.32 -2.96
CA ILE A 227 16.94 -4.43 -4.05
C ILE A 227 17.78 -5.68 -3.83
N ASP A 228 17.65 -6.65 -4.73
CA ASP A 228 18.51 -7.84 -4.75
C ASP A 228 19.94 -7.50 -5.22
N LYS A 229 20.87 -8.45 -5.05
CA LYS A 229 22.29 -8.24 -5.40
C LYS A 229 22.52 -7.87 -6.87
N LYS A 230 21.83 -8.54 -7.80
CA LYS A 230 22.00 -8.33 -9.24
C LYS A 230 21.43 -6.98 -9.67
N THR A 231 20.27 -6.62 -9.13
CA THR A 231 19.67 -5.31 -9.32
C THR A 231 20.58 -4.22 -8.74
N MET A 232 21.14 -4.42 -7.54
CA MET A 232 22.09 -3.48 -6.94
C MET A 232 23.33 -3.25 -7.81
N GLU A 233 23.95 -4.30 -8.33
CA GLU A 233 25.09 -4.19 -9.26
C GLU A 233 24.74 -3.37 -10.51
N THR A 234 23.53 -3.59 -11.05
CA THR A 234 23.03 -2.86 -12.22
C THR A 234 22.81 -1.37 -11.91
N LEU A 235 22.17 -1.06 -10.77
CA LEU A 235 21.84 0.31 -10.38
C LEU A 235 23.08 1.11 -9.97
N LYS A 236 24.06 0.48 -9.30
CA LYS A 236 25.34 1.12 -8.97
C LYS A 236 26.11 1.53 -10.22
N GLY A 237 26.07 0.72 -11.27
CA GLY A 237 26.88 0.95 -12.46
C GLY A 237 28.37 1.07 -12.09
N ASN A 238 28.99 2.20 -12.42
CA ASN A 238 30.40 2.48 -12.12
C ASN A 238 30.62 3.11 -10.73
N ASN A 239 29.58 3.30 -9.93
CA ASN A 239 29.73 3.89 -8.59
C ASN A 239 30.38 2.91 -7.61
N ASP A 240 31.39 3.39 -6.88
CA ASP A 240 32.06 2.59 -5.84
C ASP A 240 31.12 2.23 -4.69
N TYR A 241 30.22 3.14 -4.33
CA TYR A 241 29.32 3.05 -3.17
C TYR A 241 27.85 3.14 -3.59
N LYS A 242 26.96 2.39 -2.91
CA LYS A 242 25.52 2.36 -3.25
C LYS A 242 24.85 3.71 -2.98
N GLU A 243 25.40 4.46 -2.03
CA GLU A 243 25.00 5.80 -1.61
C GLU A 243 25.16 6.83 -2.74
N ASN A 244 25.95 6.52 -3.78
CA ASN A 244 26.11 7.37 -4.96
C ASN A 244 25.07 7.09 -6.06
N ILE A 245 24.16 6.13 -5.86
CA ILE A 245 23.04 5.91 -6.79
C ILE A 245 22.13 7.14 -6.74
N LYS A 246 21.89 7.73 -7.91
CA LYS A 246 21.01 8.90 -8.05
C LYS A 246 19.58 8.44 -8.24
N PHE A 247 18.79 8.58 -7.18
CA PHE A 247 17.35 8.40 -7.24
C PHE A 247 16.66 9.68 -7.67
N HIS A 248 15.61 9.53 -8.46
CA HIS A 248 14.73 10.61 -8.87
C HIS A 248 13.28 10.20 -8.59
N VAL A 249 12.63 10.93 -7.70
CA VAL A 249 11.27 10.65 -7.25
C VAL A 249 10.33 11.62 -7.94
N GLN A 250 9.27 11.09 -8.52
CA GLN A 250 8.23 11.88 -9.18
C GLN A 250 6.86 11.47 -8.65
N ILE A 251 5.92 12.41 -8.70
CA ILE A 251 4.54 12.19 -8.30
C ILE A 251 3.67 12.14 -9.55
N GLN A 252 2.86 11.10 -9.66
CA GLN A 252 1.74 11.04 -10.60
C GLN A 252 0.47 11.43 -9.84
N SER A 253 -0.13 12.56 -10.19
CA SER A 253 -1.41 13.02 -9.64
C SER A 253 -2.45 13.27 -10.74
N ARG A 254 -3.73 13.40 -10.36
CA ARG A 254 -4.80 13.68 -11.32
C ARG A 254 -4.93 15.18 -11.48
N GLN A 255 -4.86 15.68 -12.70
CA GLN A 255 -5.31 17.04 -13.00
C GLN A 255 -6.08 17.08 -14.31
N PHE A 256 -6.85 18.16 -14.48
CA PHE A 256 -7.63 18.49 -15.69
C PHE A 256 -6.79 18.50 -17.00
N GLY A 257 -5.45 18.40 -16.92
CA GLY A 257 -4.51 18.29 -18.05
C GLY A 257 -3.98 16.88 -18.35
N GLY A 258 -4.34 15.88 -17.55
CA GLY A 258 -3.94 14.47 -17.67
C GLY A 258 -2.95 14.06 -16.58
N ASP A 259 -2.71 12.75 -16.41
CA ASP A 259 -1.71 12.29 -15.44
C ASP A 259 -0.30 12.68 -15.93
N GLU A 260 0.27 13.69 -15.30
CA GLU A 260 1.66 14.11 -15.53
C GLU A 260 2.53 13.64 -14.37
N LEU A 261 3.74 13.20 -14.70
CA LEU A 261 4.80 13.02 -13.71
C LEU A 261 5.36 14.39 -13.35
N ARG A 262 5.38 14.69 -12.05
CA ARG A 262 5.78 16.00 -11.54
C ARG A 262 6.84 15.87 -10.47
N GLU A 263 7.55 16.97 -10.27
CA GLU A 263 8.41 17.10 -9.11
C GLU A 263 7.53 17.11 -7.84
N PRO A 264 7.93 16.38 -6.80
CA PRO A 264 7.27 16.41 -5.50
C PRO A 264 7.21 17.83 -4.91
N VAL A 265 6.17 18.12 -4.13
CA VAL A 265 6.02 19.43 -3.44
C VAL A 265 7.16 19.69 -2.46
N ARG A 266 7.64 18.64 -1.79
CA ARG A 266 8.80 18.64 -0.89
C ARG A 266 9.86 17.71 -1.44
N GLU A 267 11.14 18.06 -1.30
CA GLU A 267 12.23 17.20 -1.74
C GLU A 267 12.22 15.86 -0.98
N PRO A 268 11.98 14.72 -1.66
CA PRO A 268 11.94 13.44 -0.98
C PRO A 268 13.34 13.01 -0.57
N VAL A 269 13.42 12.31 0.55
CA VAL A 269 14.66 11.74 1.05
C VAL A 269 14.70 10.27 0.66
N VAL A 270 15.82 9.84 0.09
CA VAL A 270 16.08 8.44 -0.23
C VAL A 270 17.29 7.97 0.57
N GLU A 271 17.08 6.97 1.42
CA GLU A 271 18.11 6.38 2.28
C GLU A 271 18.14 4.85 2.18
N PHE A 272 19.30 4.23 2.39
CA PHE A 272 19.41 2.79 2.49
C PHE A 272 19.32 2.35 3.96
N LEU A 273 18.45 1.37 4.23
CA LEU A 273 18.31 0.70 5.52
C LEU A 273 19.27 -0.50 5.66
#